data_AF-A0A7L4GT57-F1
#
_entry.id   AF-A0A7L4GT57-F1
#
_cell.length_a   1.000
_cell.length_b   1.000
_cell.length_c   1.000
_cell.angle_alpha   90.00
_cell.angle_beta   90.00
_cell.angle_gamma   90.00
#
_symmetry.space_group_name_H-M   'P 1'
#
loop_
_entity.id
_entity.type
_entity.pdbx_description
1 polymer ?
#
loop_
_entity_poly.entity_id
_entity_poly.type
_entity_poly.pdbx_seq_one_letter_code
_entity_poly.pdbx_strand_id
1 'polypeptide(L)'
;VGYRFPYNTLRKPISQSSMADWASKNLNMHTQGIFRRRISISNMLSWNGGSIKKPMLISSNRAIKKEACEMFKLVQSYMGDRQTRMDRNHVALVTVTKCWSMQGLRDELYIQLIRQTTDNTCYRSLAWGWELMAISLAFFSPSPKFQSYLEGYIYRHLDSDENISQRIKELVDLKNKKNSKSRKKRKQNTEDEGLPISTYAKYCYRKLQKVAITGGKK
;
A
#
# COMPACT_ATOMS: atom_id res chain seq x y z
N VAL A 1 29.88 -9.15 -21.46
CA VAL A 1 30.24 -7.90 -20.76
C VAL A 1 28.94 -7.23 -20.31
N GLY A 2 28.60 -7.36 -19.03
CA GLY A 2 27.33 -6.83 -18.50
C GLY A 2 27.45 -5.34 -18.22
N TYR A 3 26.61 -4.53 -18.86
CA TYR A 3 26.51 -3.10 -18.59
C TYR A 3 26.15 -2.87 -17.12
N ARG A 4 27.13 -2.45 -16.31
CA ARG A 4 26.89 -1.88 -14.99
C ARG A 4 26.34 -0.47 -15.19
N PHE A 5 25.03 -0.29 -15.04
CA PHE A 5 24.45 1.04 -14.90
C PHE A 5 24.95 1.65 -13.59
N PRO A 6 25.68 2.78 -13.61
CA PRO A 6 26.09 3.46 -12.39
C PRO A 6 24.85 3.96 -11.66
N TYR A 7 24.67 3.52 -10.41
CA TYR A 7 23.58 3.91 -9.51
C TYR A 7 23.44 5.43 -9.32
N ASN A 8 24.44 6.21 -9.75
CA ASN A 8 24.51 7.66 -9.64
C ASN A 8 23.61 8.44 -10.63
N THR A 9 22.89 7.76 -11.54
CA THR A 9 21.87 8.39 -12.42
C THR A 9 20.43 8.11 -12.00
N LEU A 10 20.22 7.41 -10.87
CA LEU A 10 18.88 7.22 -10.32
C LEU A 10 18.33 8.57 -9.85
N ARG A 11 17.21 8.99 -10.45
CA ARG A 11 16.45 10.17 -10.02
C ARG A 11 16.24 10.08 -8.51
N LYS A 12 16.66 11.12 -7.77
CA LYS A 12 16.38 11.18 -6.32
C LYS A 12 14.86 11.10 -6.12
N PRO A 13 14.37 10.25 -5.20
CA PRO A 13 12.94 10.15 -4.92
C PRO A 13 12.41 11.52 -4.48
N ILE A 14 11.13 11.79 -4.74
CA ILE A 14 10.52 13.04 -4.33
C ILE A 14 10.58 13.21 -2.79
N SER A 15 10.72 14.45 -2.32
CA SER A 15 10.81 14.74 -0.88
C SER A 15 9.49 14.43 -0.15
N GLN A 16 9.55 14.27 1.17
CA GLN A 16 8.34 14.10 1.99
C GLN A 16 7.36 15.27 1.86
N SER A 17 7.88 16.51 1.76
CA SER A 17 7.04 17.70 1.54
C SER A 17 6.32 17.64 0.19
N SER A 18 7.02 17.23 -0.88
CA SER A 18 6.40 17.01 -2.19
C SER A 18 5.37 15.89 -2.18
N MET A 19 5.59 14.80 -1.42
CA MET A 19 4.56 13.77 -1.23
C MET A 19 3.33 14.33 -0.51
N ALA A 20 3.52 15.09 0.57
CA ALA A 20 2.41 15.67 1.31
C ALA A 20 1.58 16.64 0.45
N ASP A 21 2.25 17.48 -0.35
CA ASP A 21 1.61 18.39 -1.30
C ASP A 21 0.84 17.63 -2.40
N TRP A 22 1.44 16.56 -2.96
CA TRP A 22 0.75 15.72 -3.92
C TRP A 22 -0.52 15.11 -3.31
N ALA A 23 -0.43 14.57 -2.10
CA ALA A 23 -1.56 13.94 -1.41
C ALA A 23 -2.67 14.95 -1.11
N SER A 24 -2.35 16.17 -0.70
CA SER A 24 -3.36 17.21 -0.38
C SER A 24 -4.19 17.61 -1.60
N LYS A 25 -3.61 17.55 -2.80
CA LYS A 25 -4.26 17.92 -4.07
C LYS A 25 -5.01 16.77 -4.73
N ASN A 26 -4.63 15.52 -4.46
CA ASN A 26 -5.14 14.35 -5.21
C ASN A 26 -6.03 13.41 -4.37
N LEU A 27 -5.98 13.46 -3.03
CA LEU A 27 -6.81 12.62 -2.18
C LEU A 27 -8.21 13.21 -1.93
N ASN A 28 -9.23 12.35 -1.92
CA ASN A 28 -10.54 12.74 -1.41
C ASN A 28 -10.47 13.00 0.09
N MET A 29 -11.04 14.11 0.57
CA MET A 29 -11.11 14.38 2.01
C MET A 29 -12.09 13.43 2.70
N HIS A 30 -11.61 12.46 3.49
CA HIS A 30 -12.46 11.56 4.28
C HIS A 30 -12.89 12.18 5.61
N THR A 31 -14.03 11.72 6.12
CA THR A 31 -14.61 12.18 7.39
C THR A 31 -14.97 10.99 8.28
N GLN A 32 -14.84 11.15 9.60
CA GLN A 32 -15.12 10.09 10.57
C GLN A 32 -16.09 10.56 11.67
N GLY A 33 -16.84 9.59 12.21
CA GLY A 33 -17.77 9.80 13.32
C GLY A 33 -19.08 10.47 12.91
N ILE A 34 -19.99 10.57 13.88
CA ILE A 34 -21.34 11.15 13.71
C ILE A 34 -21.23 12.63 13.31
N PHE A 35 -20.25 13.35 13.87
CA PHE A 35 -19.97 14.76 13.57
C PHE A 35 -19.17 14.99 12.27
N ARG A 36 -18.89 13.94 11.49
CA ARG A 36 -18.16 14.02 10.21
C ARG A 36 -16.86 14.83 10.29
N ARG A 37 -16.07 14.63 11.35
CA ARG A 37 -14.78 15.33 11.52
C ARG A 37 -13.81 14.94 10.40
N ARG A 38 -13.05 15.91 9.88
CA ARG A 38 -12.06 15.69 8.82
C ARG A 38 -10.92 14.81 9.33
N ILE A 39 -10.51 13.84 8.51
CA ILE A 39 -9.34 12.99 8.78
C ILE A 39 -8.10 13.70 8.20
N SER A 40 -7.01 13.76 8.95
CA SER A 40 -5.73 14.28 8.44
C SER A 40 -5.18 13.38 7.33
N ILE A 41 -4.34 13.94 6.43
CA ILE A 41 -3.73 13.17 5.34
C ILE A 41 -2.90 11.99 5.88
N SER A 42 -2.12 12.20 6.95
CA SER A 42 -1.36 11.14 7.60
C SER A 42 -2.28 10.01 8.06
N ASN A 43 -3.34 10.31 8.82
CA ASN A 43 -4.27 9.27 9.27
C ASN A 43 -5.05 8.60 8.12
N MET A 44 -5.26 9.31 7.01
CA MET A 44 -5.90 8.77 5.82
C MET A 44 -4.99 7.80 5.07
N LEU A 45 -3.67 8.00 5.15
CA LEU A 45 -2.65 7.17 4.54
C LEU A 45 -2.07 6.12 5.50
N SER A 46 -2.52 6.03 6.74
CA SER A 46 -2.15 4.95 7.66
C SER A 46 -3.15 3.80 7.61
N TRP A 47 -2.67 2.60 7.99
CA TRP A 47 -3.45 1.37 7.97
C TRP A 47 -4.78 1.52 8.74
N ASN A 48 -5.84 0.94 8.19
CA ASN A 48 -7.15 0.94 8.82
C ASN A 48 -7.90 -0.38 8.55
N GLY A 49 -8.40 -1.00 9.62
CA GLY A 49 -9.22 -2.22 9.51
C GLY A 49 -10.65 -1.98 9.02
N GLY A 50 -11.16 -0.74 9.10
CA GLY A 50 -12.49 -0.38 8.62
C GLY A 50 -12.55 -0.14 7.12
N SER A 51 -13.71 -0.40 6.50
CA SER A 51 -13.92 -0.15 5.07
C SER A 51 -13.94 1.35 4.74
N ILE A 52 -13.46 1.71 3.55
CA ILE A 52 -13.62 3.05 3.00
C ILE A 52 -15.05 3.25 2.47
N LYS A 53 -15.56 4.49 2.56
CA LYS A 53 -16.90 4.86 2.07
C LYS A 53 -16.89 5.57 0.71
N LYS A 54 -15.70 5.95 0.25
CA LYS A 54 -15.44 6.63 -1.02
C LYS A 54 -14.00 6.38 -1.44
N PRO A 55 -13.62 6.61 -2.71
CA PRO A 55 -12.27 6.39 -3.19
C PRO A 55 -11.24 7.19 -2.40
N MET A 56 -10.00 6.73 -2.40
CA MET A 56 -8.85 7.48 -1.92
C MET A 56 -8.51 8.64 -2.86
N LEU A 57 -8.55 8.44 -4.18
CA LEU A 57 -8.25 9.47 -5.18
C LEU A 57 -9.50 10.23 -5.63
N ILE A 58 -9.33 11.54 -5.88
CA ILE A 58 -10.37 12.35 -6.52
C ILE A 58 -10.61 11.82 -7.94
N SER A 59 -11.87 11.52 -8.25
CA SER A 59 -12.29 11.06 -9.57
C SER A 59 -13.67 11.63 -9.89
N SER A 60 -13.90 11.99 -11.15
CA SER A 60 -15.22 12.36 -11.67
C SER A 60 -16.03 11.13 -12.13
N ASN A 61 -15.36 10.01 -12.42
CA ASN A 61 -15.98 8.82 -12.98
C ASN A 61 -16.78 8.02 -11.92
N ARG A 62 -18.09 7.91 -12.11
CA ARG A 62 -19.00 7.22 -11.17
C ARG A 62 -18.72 5.71 -11.05
N ALA A 63 -18.32 5.05 -12.13
CA ALA A 63 -17.96 3.63 -12.11
C ALA A 63 -16.71 3.42 -11.25
N ILE A 64 -15.68 4.24 -11.44
CA ILE A 64 -14.46 4.21 -10.60
C ILE A 64 -14.80 4.45 -9.13
N LYS A 65 -15.70 5.40 -8.82
CA LYS A 65 -16.12 5.66 -7.44
C LYS A 65 -16.70 4.43 -6.74
N LYS A 66 -17.56 3.69 -7.45
CA LYS A 66 -18.19 2.47 -6.96
C LYS A 66 -17.15 1.35 -6.79
N GLU A 67 -16.36 1.11 -7.82
CA GLU A 67 -15.41 0.00 -7.85
C GLU A 67 -14.23 0.18 -6.90
N ALA A 68 -13.84 1.41 -6.58
CA ALA A 68 -12.76 1.69 -5.62
C ALA A 68 -13.05 1.12 -4.22
N CYS A 69 -14.30 1.18 -3.76
CA CYS A 69 -14.67 0.67 -2.44
C CYS A 69 -14.68 -0.87 -2.43
N GLU A 70 -15.10 -1.51 -3.53
CA GLU A 70 -15.01 -2.97 -3.68
C GLU A 70 -13.57 -3.44 -3.83
N MET A 71 -12.71 -2.67 -4.49
CA MET A 71 -11.29 -2.95 -4.56
C MET A 71 -10.64 -2.93 -3.17
N PHE A 72 -10.98 -1.96 -2.32
CA PHE A 72 -10.43 -1.89 -0.96
C PHE A 72 -10.77 -3.13 -0.13
N LYS A 73 -11.99 -3.67 -0.32
CA LYS A 73 -12.41 -4.94 0.28
C LYS A 73 -11.56 -6.12 -0.20
N LEU A 74 -11.18 -6.15 -1.48
CA LEU A 74 -10.28 -7.17 -2.03
C LEU A 74 -8.88 -7.03 -1.43
N VAL A 75 -8.35 -5.80 -1.33
CA VAL A 75 -7.06 -5.52 -0.67
C VAL A 75 -7.06 -6.05 0.76
N GLN A 76 -8.08 -5.70 1.56
CA GLN A 76 -8.21 -6.19 2.93
C GLN A 76 -8.35 -7.72 2.99
N SER A 77 -9.03 -8.33 2.03
CA SER A 77 -9.19 -9.78 1.97
C SER A 77 -7.87 -10.48 1.66
N TYR A 78 -7.08 -9.95 0.72
CA TYR A 78 -5.76 -10.45 0.37
C TYR A 78 -4.79 -10.36 1.57
N MET A 79 -4.83 -9.24 2.27
CA MET A 79 -3.99 -8.96 3.45
C MET A 79 -4.44 -9.69 4.72
N GLY A 80 -5.53 -10.44 4.67
CA GLY A 80 -6.09 -11.14 5.83
C GLY A 80 -6.70 -10.22 6.89
N ASP A 81 -6.92 -8.95 6.54
CA ASP A 81 -7.57 -7.94 7.39
C ASP A 81 -9.10 -8.04 7.33
N ARG A 82 -9.64 -8.78 6.34
CA ARG A 82 -11.07 -9.01 6.15
C ARG A 82 -11.35 -10.49 5.87
N GLN A 83 -12.33 -11.04 6.58
CA GLN A 83 -12.79 -12.40 6.32
C GLN A 83 -13.37 -12.51 4.91
N THR A 84 -12.94 -13.55 4.18
CA THR A 84 -13.42 -13.89 2.84
C THR A 84 -13.58 -15.41 2.71
N ARG A 85 -14.37 -15.85 1.73
CA ARG A 85 -14.47 -17.25 1.32
C ARG A 85 -13.51 -17.61 0.18
N MET A 86 -12.96 -16.59 -0.50
CA MET A 86 -11.98 -16.78 -1.57
C MET A 86 -10.61 -17.07 -0.97
N ASP A 87 -9.85 -17.96 -1.59
CA ASP A 87 -8.43 -18.10 -1.29
C ASP A 87 -7.64 -16.87 -1.79
N ARG A 88 -6.42 -16.69 -1.28
CA ARG A 88 -5.61 -15.50 -1.51
C ARG A 88 -5.23 -15.32 -3.00
N ASN A 89 -4.98 -16.41 -3.73
CA ASN A 89 -4.60 -16.35 -5.15
C ASN A 89 -5.80 -15.91 -6.00
N HIS A 90 -7.00 -16.40 -5.70
CA HIS A 90 -8.22 -15.94 -6.35
C HIS A 90 -8.44 -14.44 -6.10
N VAL A 91 -8.24 -13.96 -4.87
CA VAL A 91 -8.36 -12.52 -4.56
C VAL A 91 -7.36 -11.69 -5.38
N ALA A 92 -6.10 -12.12 -5.51
CA ALA A 92 -5.12 -11.45 -6.36
C ALA A 92 -5.56 -11.43 -7.83
N LEU A 93 -6.00 -12.57 -8.37
CA LEU A 93 -6.47 -12.69 -9.76
C LEU A 93 -7.61 -11.71 -10.04
N VAL A 94 -8.63 -11.67 -9.17
CA VAL A 94 -9.77 -10.74 -9.31
C VAL A 94 -9.31 -9.29 -9.23
N THR A 95 -8.40 -8.97 -8.30
CA THR A 95 -7.88 -7.60 -8.12
C THR A 95 -7.12 -7.11 -9.35
N VAL A 96 -6.20 -7.94 -9.87
CA VAL A 96 -5.38 -7.63 -11.05
C VAL A 96 -6.26 -7.53 -12.29
N THR A 97 -7.17 -8.49 -12.51
CA THR A 97 -8.08 -8.51 -13.67
C THR A 97 -8.96 -7.26 -13.69
N LYS A 98 -9.50 -6.86 -12.52
CA LYS A 98 -10.30 -5.64 -12.40
C LYS A 98 -9.50 -4.39 -12.79
N CYS A 99 -8.25 -4.26 -12.34
CA CYS A 99 -7.38 -3.12 -12.68
C CYS A 99 -6.85 -3.16 -14.11
N TRP A 100 -6.78 -4.35 -14.71
CA TRP A 100 -6.48 -4.54 -16.12
C TRP A 100 -7.61 -4.00 -16.99
N SER A 101 -8.86 -4.41 -16.71
CA SER A 101 -10.05 -3.99 -17.44
C SER A 101 -10.43 -2.52 -17.20
N MET A 102 -10.15 -1.99 -16.02
CA MET A 102 -10.50 -0.61 -15.64
C MET A 102 -9.26 0.17 -15.22
N GLN A 103 -8.54 0.73 -16.19
CA GLN A 103 -7.24 1.40 -15.94
C GLN A 103 -7.30 2.53 -14.90
N GLY A 104 -8.44 3.21 -14.78
CA GLY A 104 -8.67 4.23 -13.75
C GLY A 104 -8.61 3.73 -12.30
N LEU A 105 -8.58 2.41 -12.09
CA LEU A 105 -8.42 1.78 -10.78
C LEU A 105 -6.96 1.52 -10.41
N ARG A 106 -6.00 1.65 -11.33
CA ARG A 106 -4.59 1.29 -11.06
C ARG A 106 -3.98 2.17 -9.98
N ASP A 107 -4.09 3.49 -10.13
CA ASP A 107 -3.57 4.44 -9.13
C ASP A 107 -4.34 4.33 -7.80
N GLU A 108 -5.65 4.06 -7.88
CA GLU A 108 -6.49 3.82 -6.71
C GLU A 108 -6.03 2.58 -5.94
N LEU A 109 -5.69 1.49 -6.63
CA LEU A 109 -5.11 0.30 -6.01
C LEU A 109 -3.80 0.63 -5.30
N TYR A 110 -2.89 1.33 -5.98
CA TYR A 110 -1.59 1.63 -5.39
C TYR A 110 -1.70 2.53 -4.17
N ILE A 111 -2.56 3.55 -4.17
CA ILE A 111 -2.74 4.39 -2.99
C ILE A 111 -3.43 3.65 -1.83
N GLN A 112 -4.36 2.72 -2.13
CA GLN A 112 -4.97 1.87 -1.13
C GLN A 112 -3.96 0.89 -0.51
N LEU A 113 -3.05 0.34 -1.32
CA LEU A 113 -1.93 -0.47 -0.83
C LEU A 113 -0.97 0.34 0.03
N ILE A 114 -0.55 1.53 -0.43
CA ILE A 114 0.26 2.48 0.37
C ILE A 114 -0.40 2.72 1.73
N ARG A 115 -1.72 2.95 1.74
CA ARG A 115 -2.47 3.14 2.97
C ARG A 115 -2.35 1.93 3.88
N GLN A 116 -2.63 0.73 3.37
CA GLN A 116 -2.63 -0.49 4.18
C GLN A 116 -1.22 -0.98 4.58
N THR A 117 -0.16 -0.51 3.93
CA THR A 117 1.22 -0.83 4.30
C THR A 117 1.89 0.23 5.19
N THR A 118 1.29 1.41 5.35
CA THR A 118 1.81 2.46 6.23
C THR A 118 1.29 2.28 7.65
N ASP A 119 2.19 2.30 8.65
CA ASP A 119 1.87 2.09 10.07
C ASP A 119 1.13 0.77 10.37
N ASN A 120 1.25 -0.24 9.48
CA ASN A 120 0.70 -1.56 9.72
C ASN A 120 1.57 -2.33 10.70
N THR A 121 1.03 -2.65 11.86
CA THR A 121 1.72 -3.34 12.96
C THR A 121 1.61 -4.85 12.88
N CYS A 122 0.81 -5.39 11.95
CA CYS A 122 0.74 -6.82 11.69
C CYS A 122 1.70 -7.15 10.56
N TYR A 123 2.86 -7.71 10.87
CA TYR A 123 3.90 -8.01 9.87
C TYR A 123 3.37 -8.90 8.73
N ARG A 124 2.57 -9.93 9.04
CA ARG A 124 1.95 -10.79 8.03
C ARG A 124 1.05 -10.02 7.06
N SER A 125 0.17 -9.16 7.60
CA SER A 125 -0.69 -8.29 6.78
C SER A 125 0.16 -7.33 5.93
N LEU A 126 1.14 -6.67 6.55
CA LEU A 126 2.09 -5.78 5.87
C LEU A 126 2.81 -6.48 4.70
N ALA A 127 3.39 -7.66 4.94
CA ALA A 127 4.10 -8.44 3.93
C ALA A 127 3.18 -8.82 2.76
N TRP A 128 1.94 -9.24 3.04
CA TRP A 128 0.96 -9.54 1.99
C TRP A 128 0.52 -8.28 1.21
N GLY A 129 0.45 -7.11 1.86
CA GLY A 129 0.20 -5.85 1.17
C GLY A 129 1.33 -5.51 0.17
N TRP A 130 2.58 -5.69 0.59
CA TRP A 130 3.75 -5.51 -0.27
C TRP A 130 3.84 -6.54 -1.39
N GLU A 131 3.50 -7.80 -1.12
CA GLU A 131 3.41 -8.86 -2.12
C GLU A 131 2.36 -8.50 -3.19
N LEU A 132 1.17 -8.04 -2.80
CA LEU A 132 0.13 -7.63 -3.75
C LEU A 132 0.56 -6.41 -4.59
N MET A 133 1.34 -5.49 -4.01
CA MET A 133 1.94 -4.37 -4.76
C MET A 133 2.93 -4.88 -5.82
N ALA A 134 3.78 -5.86 -5.46
CA ALA A 134 4.72 -6.48 -6.37
C ALA A 134 4.02 -7.23 -7.51
N ILE A 135 2.98 -8.01 -7.20
CA ILE A 135 2.13 -8.68 -8.17
C ILE A 135 1.53 -7.65 -9.13
N SER A 136 0.91 -6.59 -8.60
CA SER A 136 0.25 -5.56 -9.43
C SER A 136 1.22 -4.89 -10.40
N LEU A 137 2.43 -4.53 -9.93
CA LEU A 137 3.48 -3.94 -10.76
C LEU A 137 4.08 -4.90 -11.79
N ALA A 138 3.88 -6.22 -11.64
CA ALA A 138 4.26 -7.19 -12.64
C ALA A 138 3.33 -7.17 -13.86
N PHE A 139 2.07 -6.73 -13.68
CA PHE A 139 1.07 -6.65 -14.75
C PHE A 139 0.96 -5.24 -15.32
N PHE A 140 0.75 -4.22 -14.50
CA PHE A 140 0.46 -2.87 -15.00
C PHE A 140 1.22 -1.78 -14.22
N SER A 141 1.53 -0.69 -14.90
CA SER A 141 2.14 0.48 -14.29
C SER A 141 1.12 1.40 -13.63
N PRO A 142 1.55 2.23 -12.65
CA PRO A 142 0.78 3.43 -12.30
C PRO A 142 0.70 4.40 -13.48
N SER A 143 -0.15 5.41 -13.39
CA SER A 143 -0.13 6.52 -14.34
C SER A 143 1.16 7.35 -14.19
N PRO A 144 1.60 8.04 -15.25
CA PRO A 144 2.75 8.96 -15.15
C PRO A 144 2.60 10.02 -14.06
N LYS A 145 1.36 10.44 -13.76
CA LYS A 145 1.05 11.43 -12.72
C LYS A 145 1.26 10.89 -11.31
N PHE A 146 1.06 9.57 -11.11
CA PHE A 146 1.20 8.91 -9.82
C PHE A 146 2.58 8.26 -9.62
N GLN A 147 3.30 7.99 -10.69
CA GLN A 147 4.55 7.23 -10.67
C GLN A 147 5.59 7.78 -9.68
N SER A 148 5.88 9.08 -9.69
CA SER A 148 6.84 9.69 -8.77
C SER A 148 6.43 9.55 -7.30
N TYR A 149 5.12 9.55 -7.02
CA TYR A 149 4.59 9.37 -5.67
C TYR A 149 4.80 7.93 -5.18
N LEU A 150 4.43 6.96 -6.00
CA LEU A 150 4.64 5.54 -5.68
C LEU A 150 6.13 5.20 -5.53
N GLU A 151 6.98 5.74 -6.42
CA GLU A 151 8.43 5.57 -6.34
C GLU A 151 9.00 6.12 -5.03
N GLY A 152 8.63 7.34 -4.65
CA GLY A 152 9.06 7.95 -3.38
C GLY A 152 8.58 7.18 -2.15
N TYR A 153 7.42 6.51 -2.23
CA TYR A 153 6.97 5.59 -1.18
C TYR A 153 7.85 4.35 -1.10
N ILE A 154 8.08 3.67 -2.22
CA ILE A 154 8.84 2.43 -2.29
C ILE A 154 10.30 2.64 -1.88
N TYR A 155 10.91 3.73 -2.33
CA TYR A 155 12.31 4.04 -2.03
C TYR A 155 12.60 4.07 -0.53
N ARG A 156 11.65 4.60 0.27
CA ARG A 156 11.77 4.68 1.73
C ARG A 156 11.73 3.32 2.45
N HIS A 157 11.44 2.24 1.72
CA HIS A 157 11.37 0.88 2.26
C HIS A 157 12.47 -0.04 1.70
N LEU A 158 13.46 0.49 0.98
CA LEU A 158 14.51 -0.31 0.34
C LEU A 158 15.51 -0.94 1.32
N ASP A 159 15.75 -0.34 2.48
CA ASP A 159 16.79 -0.77 3.44
C ASP A 159 16.24 -0.87 4.88
N SER A 160 14.94 -1.14 5.03
CA SER A 160 14.22 -0.85 6.27
C SER A 160 13.88 -2.06 7.14
N ASP A 161 14.35 -3.29 6.86
CA ASP A 161 13.81 -4.48 7.52
C ASP A 161 14.06 -4.53 9.05
N GLU A 162 15.28 -4.31 9.52
CA GLU A 162 15.58 -4.27 10.97
C GLU A 162 14.80 -3.15 11.67
N ASN A 163 14.74 -1.98 11.02
CA ASN A 163 13.98 -0.84 11.51
C ASN A 163 12.47 -1.10 11.54
N ILE A 164 11.92 -1.84 10.57
CA ILE A 164 10.50 -2.18 10.48
C ILE A 164 10.12 -3.16 11.60
N SER A 165 10.89 -4.25 11.77
CA SER A 165 10.62 -5.24 12.82
C SER A 165 10.70 -4.63 14.22
N GLN A 166 11.72 -3.81 14.46
CA GLN A 166 11.88 -3.08 15.73
C GLN A 166 10.74 -2.07 15.95
N ARG A 167 10.38 -1.29 14.92
CA ARG A 167 9.27 -0.33 14.99
C ARG A 167 7.92 -1.01 15.25
N ILE A 168 7.66 -2.14 14.60
CA ILE A 168 6.44 -2.93 14.83
C ILE A 168 6.37 -3.38 16.29
N LYS A 169 7.48 -3.93 16.82
CA LYS A 169 7.59 -4.35 18.22
C LYS A 169 7.30 -3.20 19.18
N GLU A 170 7.90 -2.03 18.96
CA GLU A 170 7.67 -0.82 19.77
C GLU A 170 6.20 -0.37 19.75
N LEU A 171 5.58 -0.33 18.57
CA LEU A 171 4.17 0.08 18.43
C LEU A 171 3.22 -0.92 19.12
N VAL A 172 3.51 -2.22 19.04
CA VAL A 172 2.76 -3.27 19.74
C VAL A 172 2.91 -3.11 21.25
N ASP A 173 4.13 -2.87 21.74
CA ASP A 173 4.41 -2.68 23.17
C ASP A 173 3.71 -1.42 23.72
N LEU A 174 3.72 -0.31 22.98
CA LEU A 174 2.97 0.91 23.33
C LEU A 174 1.46 0.67 23.40
N LYS A 175 0.91 -0.11 22.45
CA LYS A 175 -0.51 -0.47 22.45
C LYS A 175 -0.87 -1.39 23.63
N ASN A 176 -0.01 -2.34 23.96
CA ASN A 176 -0.18 -3.24 25.10
C ASN A 176 -0.12 -2.50 26.45
N LYS A 177 0.79 -1.53 26.60
CA LYS A 177 0.86 -0.67 27.80
C LYS A 177 -0.44 0.12 27.99
N LYS A 178 -1.02 0.68 26.91
CA LYS A 178 -2.30 1.41 26.94
C LYS A 178 -3.52 0.53 27.25
N ASN A 179 -3.48 -0.75 26.87
CA ASN A 179 -4.58 -1.70 27.06
C ASN A 179 -4.53 -2.49 28.39
N SER A 180 -3.55 -2.21 29.27
CA SER A 180 -3.29 -2.96 30.51
C SER A 180 -4.38 -2.87 31.60
N LYS A 181 -5.56 -2.29 31.33
CA LYS A 181 -6.73 -2.34 32.23
C LYS A 181 -7.78 -3.42 31.91
N SER A 182 -7.60 -4.29 30.91
CA SER A 182 -8.41 -5.52 30.83
C SER A 182 -7.89 -6.58 29.85
N ARG A 183 -7.71 -7.79 30.41
CA ARG A 183 -7.95 -9.12 29.82
C ARG A 183 -6.79 -9.91 29.19
N LYS A 184 -6.76 -11.18 29.64
CA LYS A 184 -6.03 -12.41 29.26
C LYS A 184 -5.31 -12.41 27.91
N LYS A 185 -3.99 -12.65 27.98
CA LYS A 185 -3.02 -12.76 26.89
C LYS A 185 -3.30 -14.03 26.05
N ARG A 186 -3.75 -13.88 24.80
CA ARG A 186 -3.79 -14.96 23.81
C ARG A 186 -2.41 -15.04 23.14
N LYS A 187 -1.74 -16.19 23.28
CA LYS A 187 -0.43 -16.47 22.70
C LYS A 187 -0.58 -16.45 21.16
N GLN A 188 0.14 -15.55 20.49
CA GLN A 188 0.13 -15.45 19.03
C GLN A 188 1.27 -16.32 18.51
N ASN A 189 0.93 -17.35 17.75
CA ASN A 189 1.90 -18.27 17.14
C ASN A 189 2.76 -17.49 16.12
N THR A 190 4.05 -17.38 16.42
CA THR A 190 5.12 -17.00 15.50
C THR A 190 5.50 -18.22 14.69
N GLU A 191 4.89 -18.39 13.52
CA GLU A 191 5.34 -19.34 12.49
C GLU A 191 4.71 -18.92 11.17
N ASP A 192 5.49 -18.16 10.39
CA ASP A 192 5.62 -18.18 8.92
C ASP A 192 6.36 -16.89 8.53
N GLU A 193 7.70 -16.89 8.61
CA GLU A 193 8.51 -15.72 8.25
C GLU A 193 8.51 -15.55 6.72
N GLY A 194 7.48 -14.86 6.22
CA GLY A 194 7.47 -14.35 4.86
C GLY A 194 8.68 -13.45 4.57
N LEU A 195 8.99 -13.27 3.28
CA LEU A 195 10.14 -12.46 2.84
C LEU A 195 10.20 -11.08 3.52
N PRO A 196 11.41 -10.55 3.76
CA PRO A 196 11.58 -9.19 4.27
C PRO A 196 10.89 -8.15 3.39
N ILE A 197 10.35 -7.09 3.99
CA ILE A 197 9.65 -6.01 3.28
C ILE A 197 10.54 -5.36 2.22
N SER A 198 11.83 -5.20 2.53
CA SER A 198 12.79 -4.64 1.57
C SER A 198 12.94 -5.50 0.31
N THR A 199 12.70 -6.80 0.40
CA THR A 199 12.74 -7.71 -0.76
C THR A 199 11.64 -7.34 -1.76
N TYR A 200 10.41 -7.17 -1.27
CA TYR A 200 9.30 -6.70 -2.10
C TYR A 200 9.54 -5.28 -2.61
N ALA A 201 10.00 -4.36 -1.75
CA ALA A 201 10.28 -2.98 -2.13
C ALA A 201 11.33 -2.89 -3.25
N LYS A 202 12.43 -3.65 -3.15
CA LYS A 202 13.47 -3.74 -4.19
C LYS A 202 12.91 -4.27 -5.51
N TYR A 203 12.04 -5.28 -5.46
CA TYR A 203 11.35 -5.77 -6.67
C TYR A 203 10.47 -4.68 -7.30
N CYS A 204 9.59 -4.06 -6.50
CA CYS A 204 8.69 -2.99 -6.95
C CYS A 204 9.47 -1.83 -7.56
N TYR A 205 10.56 -1.40 -6.93
CA TYR A 205 11.41 -0.32 -7.42
C TYR A 205 12.02 -0.65 -8.78
N ARG A 206 12.62 -1.84 -8.93
CA ARG A 206 13.18 -2.30 -10.21
C ARG A 206 12.12 -2.37 -11.32
N LYS A 207 10.91 -2.82 -11.00
CA LYS A 207 9.79 -2.87 -11.96
C LYS A 207 9.37 -1.47 -12.42
N LEU A 208 9.23 -0.52 -11.50
CA LEU A 208 8.90 0.86 -11.85
C LEU A 208 9.95 1.53 -12.75
N GLN A 209 11.24 1.30 -12.49
CA GLN A 209 12.31 1.85 -13.34
C GLN A 209 12.27 1.25 -14.76
N LYS A 210 12.00 -0.06 -14.90
CA LYS A 210 11.89 -0.71 -16.22
C LYS A 210 10.74 -0.15 -17.05
N VAL A 211 9.59 0.13 -16.44
CA VAL A 211 8.44 0.75 -17.13
C VAL A 211 8.79 2.15 -17.62
N ALA A 212 9.50 2.94 -16.80
CA ALA A 212 9.90 4.30 -17.15
C ALA A 212 10.80 4.34 -18.40
N ILE A 213 11.69 3.36 -18.54
CA ILE A 213 12.68 3.28 -19.62
C ILE A 213 12.06 2.72 -20.91
N THR A 214 11.16 1.74 -20.80
CA THR A 214 10.63 1.01 -21.97
C THR A 214 9.43 1.68 -22.65
N GLY A 215 8.97 2.84 -22.14
CA GLY A 215 7.81 3.54 -22.66
C GLY A 215 6.58 2.63 -22.64
N GLY A 216 6.05 2.37 -21.44
CA GLY A 216 4.97 1.41 -21.15
C GLY A 216 4.11 1.08 -22.35
N LYS A 217 4.32 -0.12 -22.93
CA LYS A 217 3.49 -0.60 -24.04
C LYS A 217 2.04 -0.61 -23.56
N LYS A 218 1.22 0.17 -24.27
CA LYS A 218 -0.21 0.42 -24.03
C LYS A 218 -1.03 -0.86 -24.06
#